data_AF-A0A9X1XLE6-F1
#
_entry.id   AF-A0A9X1XLE6-F1
#
_cell.length_a   1.000
_cell.length_b   1.000
_cell.length_c   1.000
_cell.angle_alpha   90.00
_cell.angle_beta   90.00
_cell.angle_gamma   90.00
#
_symmetry.space_group_name_H-M   'P 1'
#
loop_
_entity.id
_entity.type
_entity.pdbx_description
1 polymer ?
#
loop_
_entity_poly.entity_id
_entity_poly.type
_entity_poly.pdbx_seq_one_letter_code
_entity_poly.pdbx_strand_id
1 'polypeptide(L)'
;MYQSIQVSVGFSLFKVNEQGPIGVNKNNDGKVTALLKHGNQFSAPFGGFIEAKNVIGLKRVKLIDIKYLCTDAEAEVVEYVIQKDHYVVGTYRDSRLYILLFGGDPKHHQIRGKDQDGKNNVVGLF
;
A
#
# COMPACT_ATOMS: atom_id res chain seq x y z
N MET A 1 -6.72 -9.99 -10.51
CA MET A 1 -6.86 -8.74 -9.70
C MET A 1 -6.46 -9.09 -8.29
N TYR A 2 -5.60 -8.30 -7.66
CA TYR A 2 -5.15 -8.57 -6.29
C TYR A 2 -6.31 -8.46 -5.30
N GLN A 3 -6.26 -9.26 -4.22
CA GLN A 3 -7.30 -9.35 -3.21
C GLN A 3 -6.77 -9.11 -1.78
N SER A 4 -5.50 -9.42 -1.56
CA SER A 4 -4.85 -9.28 -0.27
C SER A 4 -3.38 -8.93 -0.43
N ILE A 5 -2.74 -8.63 0.69
CA ILE A 5 -1.34 -8.25 0.77
C ILE A 5 -0.66 -8.91 1.96
N GLN A 6 0.66 -9.01 1.86
CA GLN A 6 1.52 -9.32 3.00
C GLN A 6 2.36 -8.09 3.35
N VAL A 7 2.37 -7.73 4.64
CA VAL A 7 2.96 -6.50 5.18
C VAL A 7 3.99 -6.87 6.24
N SER A 8 5.11 -6.15 6.27
CA SER A 8 6.24 -6.39 7.17
C SER A 8 6.51 -5.17 8.04
N VAL A 9 5.96 -5.13 9.25
CA VAL A 9 6.20 -4.04 10.22
C VAL A 9 7.13 -4.53 11.33
N GLY A 10 8.23 -3.82 11.56
CA GLY A 10 9.11 -4.02 12.71
C GLY A 10 9.57 -5.46 12.97
N PHE A 11 9.86 -6.26 11.92
CA PHE A 11 10.25 -7.69 11.96
C PHE A 11 9.11 -8.73 11.96
N SER A 12 7.84 -8.33 11.94
CA SER A 12 6.71 -9.26 11.79
C SER A 12 6.11 -9.18 10.40
N LEU A 13 5.87 -10.34 9.77
CA LEU A 13 5.08 -10.45 8.54
C LEU A 13 3.64 -10.82 8.89
N PHE A 14 2.67 -10.10 8.32
CA PHE A 14 1.25 -10.39 8.50
C PHE A 14 0.46 -10.15 7.22
N LYS A 15 -0.74 -10.74 7.17
CA LYS A 15 -1.60 -10.81 5.99
C LYS A 15 -2.82 -9.91 6.20
N VAL A 16 -3.20 -9.15 5.18
CA VAL A 16 -4.33 -8.21 5.25
C VAL A 16 -5.12 -8.26 3.94
N ASN A 17 -6.45 -8.28 4.02
CA ASN A 17 -7.35 -8.05 2.89
C ASN A 17 -8.29 -6.87 3.19
N GLU A 18 -9.24 -6.59 2.31
CA GLU A 18 -10.20 -5.49 2.47
C GLU A 18 -11.15 -5.63 3.67
N GLN A 19 -11.28 -6.85 4.21
CA GLN A 19 -12.07 -7.14 5.40
C GLN A 19 -11.27 -6.92 6.69
N GLY A 20 -9.93 -6.93 6.60
CA GLY A 20 -9.02 -6.64 7.70
C GLY A 20 -7.89 -7.68 7.86
N PRO A 21 -7.41 -7.90 9.11
CA PRO A 21 -6.42 -8.92 9.42
C PRO A 21 -6.84 -10.31 8.97
N ILE A 22 -5.92 -11.05 8.36
CA ILE A 22 -6.08 -12.49 8.12
C ILE A 22 -5.31 -13.23 9.21
N GLY A 23 -6.03 -14.06 9.99
CA GLY A 23 -5.48 -14.83 11.10
C GLY A 23 -5.22 -14.00 12.38
N VAL A 24 -4.81 -14.71 13.45
CA VAL A 24 -4.61 -14.11 14.77
C VAL A 24 -3.14 -13.73 14.95
N ASN A 25 -2.82 -12.45 14.84
CA ASN A 25 -1.49 -11.92 15.15
C ASN A 25 -1.64 -10.61 15.94
N LYS A 26 -0.98 -10.51 17.10
CA LYS A 26 -1.04 -9.32 17.98
C LYS A 26 -0.56 -8.04 17.30
N ASN A 27 0.28 -8.17 16.27
CA ASN A 27 0.84 -7.07 15.50
C ASN A 27 0.03 -6.77 14.22
N ASN A 28 -1.00 -7.56 13.90
CA ASN A 28 -1.85 -7.35 12.74
C ASN A 28 -3.15 -6.65 13.17
N ASP A 29 -3.13 -5.33 13.18
CA ASP A 29 -4.30 -4.49 13.48
C ASP A 29 -5.12 -4.14 12.22
N GLY A 30 -4.79 -4.73 11.08
CA GLY A 30 -5.49 -4.56 9.81
C GLY A 30 -5.17 -3.24 9.11
N LYS A 31 -4.19 -2.50 9.63
CA LYS A 31 -3.76 -1.23 9.07
C LYS A 31 -2.55 -1.40 8.18
N VAL A 32 -2.45 -0.48 7.24
CA VAL A 32 -1.27 -0.25 6.42
C VAL A 32 -0.76 1.16 6.69
N THR A 33 0.54 1.36 6.47
CA THR A 33 1.20 2.62 6.77
C THR A 33 1.55 3.36 5.49
N ALA A 34 1.22 4.64 5.44
CA ALA A 34 1.66 5.58 4.45
C ALA A 34 2.78 6.46 5.01
N LEU A 35 3.84 6.64 4.22
CA LEU A 35 4.87 7.65 4.44
C LEU A 35 4.42 8.95 3.77
N LEU A 36 4.11 9.95 4.58
CA LEU A 36 3.69 11.28 4.16
C LEU A 36 4.90 12.21 3.90
N LYS A 37 4.60 13.42 3.41
CA LYS A 37 5.59 14.49 3.25
C LYS A 37 6.32 14.73 4.59
N HIS A 38 7.62 15.03 4.52
CA HIS A 38 8.53 15.24 5.66
C HIS A 38 8.86 13.99 6.50
N GLY A 39 8.46 12.79 6.06
CA GLY A 39 8.82 11.54 6.74
C GLY A 39 7.85 11.12 7.85
N ASN A 40 6.76 11.86 8.03
CA ASN A 40 5.67 11.48 8.93
C ASN A 40 5.02 10.18 8.45
N GLN A 41 4.64 9.31 9.37
CA GLN A 41 3.90 8.09 9.06
C GLN A 41 2.45 8.23 9.48
N PHE A 42 1.54 7.68 8.67
CA PHE A 42 0.12 7.65 8.93
C PHE A 42 -0.42 6.26 8.62
N SER A 43 -1.08 5.64 9.59
CA SER A 43 -1.64 4.29 9.44
C SER A 43 -3.16 4.31 9.47
N ALA A 44 -3.78 3.58 8.55
CA ALA A 44 -5.23 3.43 8.46
C ALA A 44 -5.57 2.03 7.93
N PRO A 45 -6.82 1.54 8.11
CA PRO A 45 -7.23 0.23 7.61
C PRO A 45 -7.00 0.08 6.12
N PHE A 46 -6.63 -1.13 5.69
CA PHE A 46 -6.52 -1.44 4.27
C PHE A 46 -7.90 -1.45 3.61
N GLY A 47 -8.02 -0.75 2.49
CA GLY A 47 -9.27 -0.63 1.73
C GLY A 47 -9.35 -1.55 0.51
N GLY A 48 -8.24 -2.19 0.12
CA GLY A 48 -8.16 -2.96 -1.11
C GLY A 48 -7.48 -2.20 -2.25
N PHE A 49 -7.91 -2.47 -3.48
CA PHE A 49 -7.25 -2.03 -4.70
C PHE A 49 -8.18 -1.14 -5.53
N ILE A 50 -7.65 -0.04 -6.05
CA ILE A 50 -8.39 0.90 -6.91
C ILE A 50 -7.65 1.08 -8.22
N GLU A 51 -8.35 0.95 -9.34
CA GLU A 51 -7.82 1.27 -10.65
C GLU A 51 -7.76 2.79 -10.86
N ALA A 52 -6.56 3.34 -11.03
CA ALA A 52 -6.29 4.78 -11.04
C ALA A 52 -6.98 5.51 -12.19
N LYS A 53 -7.21 4.83 -13.34
CA LYS A 53 -7.92 5.43 -14.48
C LYS A 53 -9.39 5.73 -14.19
N ASN A 54 -9.97 5.08 -13.17
CA ASN A 54 -11.38 5.21 -12.83
C ASN A 54 -11.65 6.40 -11.89
N VAL A 55 -10.62 7.10 -11.41
CA VAL A 55 -10.80 8.18 -10.42
C VAL A 55 -9.91 9.38 -10.73
N ILE A 56 -10.54 10.51 -11.05
CA ILE A 56 -9.88 11.79 -11.30
C ILE A 56 -9.58 12.48 -9.97
N GLY A 57 -8.37 13.03 -9.81
CA GLY A 57 -8.01 13.88 -8.66
C GLY A 57 -7.59 13.17 -7.38
N LEU A 58 -7.28 11.86 -7.41
CA LEU A 58 -6.80 11.14 -6.23
C LEU A 58 -5.46 11.68 -5.73
N LYS A 59 -5.42 12.06 -4.44
CA LYS A 59 -4.18 12.38 -3.73
C LYS A 59 -3.40 11.08 -3.49
N ARG A 60 -2.23 10.96 -4.10
CA ARG A 60 -1.38 9.78 -3.96
C ARG A 60 -0.64 9.80 -2.63
N VAL A 61 -0.39 8.63 -2.05
CA VAL A 61 0.44 8.42 -0.86
C VAL A 61 1.47 7.32 -1.09
N LYS A 62 2.53 7.27 -0.28
CA LYS A 62 3.58 6.23 -0.35
C LYS A 62 3.27 5.14 0.66
N LEU A 63 2.65 4.03 0.25
CA LEU A 63 2.43 2.90 1.15
C LEU A 63 3.75 2.14 1.37
N ILE A 64 4.15 1.97 2.61
CA ILE A 64 5.40 1.29 2.98
C ILE A 64 5.11 -0.07 3.60
N ASP A 65 6.17 -0.85 3.81
CA ASP A 65 6.14 -2.17 4.47
C ASP A 65 5.41 -3.30 3.73
N ILE A 66 4.74 -3.00 2.61
CA ILE A 66 4.13 -4.01 1.73
C ILE A 66 5.24 -4.82 1.05
N LYS A 67 5.15 -6.15 1.14
CA LYS A 67 6.12 -7.09 0.55
C LYS A 67 5.55 -7.85 -0.63
N TYR A 68 4.28 -8.24 -0.54
CA TYR A 68 3.65 -9.07 -1.55
C TYR A 68 2.23 -8.60 -1.82
N LEU A 69 1.83 -8.66 -3.09
CA LEU A 69 0.42 -8.58 -3.50
C LEU A 69 -0.03 -9.98 -3.91
N CYS A 70 -1.21 -10.36 -3.44
CA CYS A 70 -1.73 -11.70 -3.59
C CYS A 70 -3.04 -11.69 -4.36
N THR A 71 -3.32 -12.75 -5.10
CA THR A 71 -4.53 -12.87 -5.95
C THR A 71 -5.72 -13.49 -5.24
N ASP A 72 -5.50 -14.13 -4.09
CA ASP A 72 -6.53 -14.72 -3.24
C ASP A 72 -6.76 -13.88 -1.96
N ALA A 73 -7.92 -14.07 -1.34
CA ALA A 73 -8.31 -13.33 -0.14
C ALA A 73 -7.51 -13.70 1.11
N GLU A 74 -6.82 -14.85 1.14
CA GLU A 74 -6.10 -15.39 2.29
C GLU A 74 -4.57 -15.13 2.22
N ALA A 75 -4.13 -14.38 1.21
CA ALA A 75 -2.75 -14.02 0.94
C ALA A 75 -1.81 -15.24 0.82
N GLU A 76 -2.26 -16.30 0.16
CA GLU A 76 -1.50 -17.54 -0.05
C GLU A 76 -0.78 -17.59 -1.39
N VAL A 77 -1.38 -17.01 -2.43
CA VAL A 77 -0.88 -16.97 -3.80
C VAL A 77 -0.26 -15.61 -4.06
N VAL A 78 1.06 -15.53 -3.93
CA VAL A 78 1.84 -14.32 -4.25
C VAL A 78 1.95 -14.17 -5.77
N GLU A 79 1.42 -13.07 -6.27
CA GLU A 79 1.47 -12.72 -7.70
C GLU A 79 2.53 -11.65 -7.97
N TYR A 80 2.75 -10.73 -7.02
CA TYR A 80 3.67 -9.61 -7.19
C TYR A 80 4.55 -9.43 -5.95
N VAL A 81 5.85 -9.27 -6.17
CA VAL A 81 6.86 -9.04 -5.12
C VAL A 81 7.33 -7.59 -5.14
N ILE A 82 7.17 -6.90 -4.02
CA ILE A 82 7.69 -5.54 -3.82
C ILE A 82 9.13 -5.62 -3.33
N GLN A 83 10.03 -4.99 -4.08
CA GLN A 83 11.45 -4.93 -3.73
C GLN A 83 11.67 -4.23 -2.38
N LYS A 84 12.72 -4.63 -1.67
CA LYS A 84 13.12 -4.00 -0.41
C LYS A 84 13.37 -2.51 -0.64
N ASP A 85 13.03 -1.69 0.37
CA ASP A 85 13.17 -0.24 0.34
C ASP A 85 12.34 0.45 -0.77
N HIS A 86 11.27 -0.20 -1.26
CA HIS A 86 10.28 0.43 -2.12
C HIS A 86 9.00 0.77 -1.36
N TYR A 87 8.32 1.81 -1.81
CA TYR A 87 6.94 2.10 -1.46
C TYR A 87 6.02 1.77 -2.64
N VAL A 88 4.78 1.38 -2.34
CA VAL A 88 3.71 1.19 -3.32
C VAL A 88 2.89 2.48 -3.42
N VAL A 89 2.52 2.86 -4.64
CA VAL A 89 1.66 4.03 -4.86
C VAL A 89 0.24 3.70 -4.40
N GLY A 90 -0.26 4.46 -3.43
CA GLY A 90 -1.62 4.31 -2.90
C GLY A 90 -2.40 5.60 -2.90
N THR A 91 -3.59 5.57 -2.30
CA THR A 91 -4.44 6.73 -1.99
C THR A 91 -5.10 6.55 -0.64
N TYR A 92 -5.48 7.64 0.00
CA TYR A 92 -6.38 7.64 1.15
C TYR A 92 -7.76 8.10 0.73
N ARG A 93 -8.79 7.36 1.10
CA ARG A 93 -10.19 7.67 0.80
C ARG A 93 -11.08 6.97 1.82
N ASP A 94 -12.19 7.58 2.20
CA ASP A 94 -13.21 6.96 3.08
C ASP A 94 -12.59 6.32 4.35
N SER A 95 -11.63 7.02 4.94
CA SER A 95 -10.87 6.61 6.14
C SER A 95 -10.03 5.34 5.99
N ARG A 96 -9.71 4.94 4.76
CA ARG A 96 -8.92 3.76 4.43
C ARG A 96 -7.80 4.07 3.44
N LEU A 97 -6.77 3.23 3.44
CA LEU A 97 -5.66 3.30 2.49
C LEU A 97 -5.81 2.21 1.42
N TYR A 98 -5.72 2.60 0.16
CA TYR A 98 -5.88 1.72 -1.00
C TYR A 98 -4.61 1.70 -1.83
N ILE A 99 -4.31 0.56 -2.44
CA ILE A 99 -3.26 0.45 -3.47
C ILE A 99 -3.84 0.89 -4.82
N LEU A 100 -3.09 1.70 -5.55
CA LEU A 100 -3.46 2.12 -6.91
C LEU A 100 -2.89 1.16 -7.95
N LEU A 101 -3.77 0.69 -8.82
CA LEU A 101 -3.45 -0.09 -10.01
C LEU A 101 -3.50 0.81 -11.25
N PHE A 102 -2.60 0.59 -12.20
CA PHE A 102 -2.48 1.34 -13.44
C PHE A 102 -2.51 0.35 -14.60
N GLY A 103 -3.70 0.11 -15.14
CA GLY A 103 -3.90 -0.96 -16.13
C GLY A 103 -3.84 -2.35 -15.51
N GLY A 104 -4.25 -2.50 -14.26
CA GLY A 104 -4.16 -3.76 -13.51
C GLY A 104 -2.88 -3.94 -12.69
N ASP A 105 -1.81 -3.21 -13.01
CA ASP A 105 -0.51 -3.37 -12.35
C ASP A 105 -0.26 -2.33 -11.25
N PRO A 106 0.37 -2.71 -10.12
CA PRO A 106 0.78 -1.76 -9.11
C PRO A 106 1.95 -0.90 -9.63
N LYS A 107 2.14 0.29 -9.04
CA LYS A 107 3.39 1.04 -9.18
C LYS A 107 4.11 1.07 -7.84
N HIS A 108 5.42 0.82 -7.86
CA HIS A 108 6.26 0.93 -6.69
C HIS A 108 7.61 1.57 -7.05
N HIS A 109 8.18 2.32 -6.10
CA HIS A 109 9.41 3.09 -6.32
C HIS A 109 10.29 3.06 -5.07
N GLN A 110 11.59 3.23 -5.25
CA GLN A 110 12.56 3.25 -4.15
C GLN A 110 12.30 4.42 -3.19
N ILE A 111 12.45 4.18 -1.88
CA ILE A 111 12.23 5.15 -0.79
C ILE A 111 13.36 6.19 -0.73
N ARG A 112 14.62 5.79 -1.02
CA ARG A 112 15.80 6.66 -1.04
C ARG A 112 16.44 6.67 -2.43
N GLY A 113 16.70 7.87 -2.94
CA GLY A 113 17.48 8.09 -4.17
C GLY A 113 16.65 8.75 -5.26
N LYS A 114 16.80 10.08 -5.37
CA LYS A 114 16.27 10.94 -6.44
C LYS A 114 14.74 11.06 -6.50
N ASP A 115 14.25 12.14 -5.91
CA ASP A 115 13.22 12.97 -6.56
C ASP A 115 13.77 13.44 -7.91
N GLN A 116 13.84 12.54 -8.90
CA GLN A 116 14.34 12.84 -10.24
C GLN A 116 13.27 13.46 -11.13
N ASP A 117 12.03 13.51 -10.65
CA ASP A 117 10.97 14.21 -11.32
C ASP A 117 10.17 14.93 -10.24
N GLY A 118 10.23 16.27 -10.23
CA GLY A 118 9.37 17.15 -9.42
C GLY A 118 7.86 17.01 -9.73
N LYS A 119 7.46 15.88 -10.33
CA LYS A 119 6.11 15.40 -10.65
C LYS A 119 5.63 14.30 -9.69
N ASN A 120 6.31 14.13 -8.55
CA ASN A 120 5.83 13.28 -7.46
C ASN A 120 4.57 13.89 -6.83
N ASN A 121 3.42 13.66 -7.49
CA ASN A 121 2.07 14.03 -7.06
C ASN A 121 1.59 13.23 -5.84
N VAL A 122 2.52 12.78 -4.99
CA VAL A 122 2.25 12.18 -3.70
C VAL A 122 2.01 13.33 -2.73
N VAL A 123 0.74 13.69 -2.59
CA VAL A 123 0.30 14.81 -1.77
C VAL A 123 0.23 14.34 -0.32
N GLY A 124 0.62 15.21 0.61
CA GLY A 124 0.33 15.00 2.02
C GLY A 124 -1.18 14.80 2.20
N LEU A 125 -1.54 13.88 3.08
CA LEU A 125 -2.85 13.99 3.71
C LEU A 125 -2.74 15.22 4.61
N PHE A 126 -3.74 16.10 4.48
CA PHE A 126 -3.77 17.48 4.99
C PHE A 126 -3.02 18.46 4.07
#